data_AF-A0A355ICK0-F1
#
_entry.id   AF-A0A355ICK0-F1
#
_cell.length_a   1.000
_cell.length_b   1.000
_cell.length_c   1.000
_cell.angle_alpha   90.00
_cell.angle_beta   90.00
_cell.angle_gamma   90.00
#
_symmetry.space_group_name_H-M   'P 1'
#
loop_
_entity.id
_entity.type
_entity.pdbx_description
1 polymer ?
#
loop_
_entity_poly.entity_id
_entity_poly.type
_entity_poly.pdbx_seq_one_letter_code
_entity_poly.pdbx_strand_id
1 'polypeptide(L)'
;YGSDWAAAAICSLFPEYISVVDYNGESQDLTVTVLDNDIKALLGKNTCTICYDLGAWVLIKVEDPSKVQVDVIGDPNTYEGIVEDSPLLVEFSYGSGSVIYTTFHNEEQVTPDGLKIIKHLVFSL
;
A
#
# COMPACT_ATOMS: atom_id res chain seq x y z
N TYR A 1 7.06 4.82 7.60
CA TYR A 1 5.77 4.93 6.89
C TYR A 1 5.84 6.09 5.90
N GLY A 2 5.38 5.88 4.68
CA GLY A 2 5.11 6.94 3.70
C GLY A 2 4.08 6.48 2.68
N SER A 3 3.29 7.42 2.15
CA SER A 3 2.31 7.15 1.09
C SER A 3 2.90 7.42 -0.30
N ASP A 4 2.07 7.35 -1.32
CA ASP A 4 2.37 7.69 -2.71
C ASP A 4 2.91 9.13 -2.90
N TRP A 5 2.58 10.09 -2.02
CA TRP A 5 3.26 11.39 -1.99
C TRP A 5 4.77 11.29 -1.74
N ALA A 6 5.20 10.26 -1.01
CA ALA A 6 6.60 9.98 -0.72
C ALA A 6 7.21 8.95 -1.66
N ALA A 7 6.47 8.44 -2.66
CA ALA A 7 6.92 7.35 -3.53
C ALA A 7 8.25 7.65 -4.22
N ALA A 8 8.41 8.86 -4.75
CA ALA A 8 9.65 9.26 -5.42
C ALA A 8 10.87 9.20 -4.48
N ALA A 9 10.71 9.66 -3.23
CA ALA A 9 11.78 9.62 -2.25
C ALA A 9 12.07 8.18 -1.80
N ILE A 10 11.04 7.39 -1.50
CA ILE A 10 11.18 6.02 -1.02
C ILE A 10 11.81 5.13 -2.11
N CYS A 11 11.28 5.17 -3.34
CA CYS A 11 11.80 4.37 -4.44
C CYS A 11 13.22 4.80 -4.86
N SER A 12 13.58 6.08 -4.66
CA SER A 12 14.95 6.54 -4.90
C SER A 12 15.93 6.08 -3.80
N LEU A 13 15.46 5.91 -2.56
CA LEU A 13 16.30 5.47 -1.44
C LEU A 13 16.42 3.95 -1.37
N PHE A 14 15.40 3.22 -1.84
CA PHE A 14 15.31 1.76 -1.79
C PHE A 14 14.99 1.14 -3.16
N PRO A 15 15.72 1.49 -4.23
CA PRO A 15 15.41 1.04 -5.59
C PRO A 15 15.52 -0.47 -5.79
N GLU A 16 16.27 -1.18 -4.93
CA GLU A 16 16.37 -2.65 -4.94
C GLU A 16 15.20 -3.35 -4.24
N TYR A 17 14.32 -2.61 -3.56
CA TYR A 17 13.16 -3.13 -2.86
C TYR A 17 11.88 -2.87 -3.65
N ILE A 18 11.63 -1.60 -3.99
CA ILE A 18 10.46 -1.17 -4.73
C ILE A 18 10.79 -0.08 -5.74
N SER A 19 10.03 -0.05 -6.84
CA SER A 19 10.15 0.97 -7.89
C SER A 19 8.79 1.53 -8.26
N VAL A 20 8.77 2.75 -8.82
CA VAL A 20 7.56 3.34 -9.39
C VAL A 20 7.30 2.70 -10.76
N VAL A 21 6.07 2.24 -10.97
CA VAL A 21 5.58 1.79 -12.28
C VAL A 21 5.07 2.98 -13.07
N ASP A 22 4.08 3.70 -12.52
CA ASP A 22 3.49 4.88 -13.15
C ASP A 22 2.70 5.73 -12.13
N TYR A 23 2.28 6.93 -12.56
CA TYR A 23 1.46 7.92 -11.84
C TYR A 23 0.05 8.02 -12.46
N ASN A 24 -0.59 6.88 -12.69
CA ASN A 24 -1.79 6.81 -13.52
C ASN A 24 -3.01 6.19 -12.83
N GLY A 25 -2.95 5.96 -11.51
CA GLY A 25 -4.07 5.38 -10.77
C GLY A 25 -5.31 6.28 -10.76
N GLU A 26 -6.52 5.71 -10.90
CA GLU A 26 -7.76 6.51 -10.88
C GLU A 26 -8.33 6.67 -9.47
N SER A 27 -9.09 7.75 -9.26
CA SER A 27 -9.94 7.89 -8.07
C SER A 27 -11.01 6.79 -8.06
N GLN A 28 -11.08 6.01 -6.99
CA GLN A 28 -11.96 4.85 -6.89
C GLN A 28 -12.10 4.36 -5.45
N ASP A 29 -13.21 3.69 -5.17
CA ASP A 29 -13.29 2.79 -4.02
C ASP A 29 -12.89 1.39 -4.46
N LEU A 30 -11.71 0.94 -4.02
CA LEU A 30 -11.16 -0.36 -4.38
C LEU A 30 -11.37 -1.35 -3.24
N THR A 31 -12.08 -2.44 -3.51
CA THR A 31 -12.07 -3.60 -2.59
C THR A 31 -10.79 -4.39 -2.82
N VAL A 32 -10.01 -4.56 -1.75
CA VAL A 32 -8.66 -5.14 -1.81
C VAL A 32 -8.59 -6.42 -0.99
N THR A 33 -7.61 -7.26 -1.31
CA THR A 33 -7.29 -8.47 -0.55
C THR A 33 -6.18 -8.16 0.42
N VAL A 34 -6.43 -8.45 1.69
CA VAL A 34 -5.42 -8.41 2.75
C VAL A 34 -4.69 -9.75 2.75
N LEU A 35 -3.37 -9.72 2.66
CA LEU A 35 -2.48 -10.88 2.68
C LEU A 35 -1.88 -11.11 4.07
N ASP A 36 -1.60 -10.05 4.81
CA ASP A 36 -1.03 -10.15 6.17
C ASP A 36 -2.01 -10.79 7.17
N ASN A 37 -1.49 -11.66 8.04
CA ASN A 37 -2.31 -12.42 8.99
C ASN A 37 -2.74 -11.60 10.21
N ASP A 38 -1.92 -10.64 10.65
CA ASP A 38 -2.22 -9.80 11.80
C ASP A 38 -3.29 -8.76 11.43
N ILE A 39 -3.20 -8.18 10.24
CA ILE A 39 -4.22 -7.31 9.67
C ILE A 39 -5.53 -8.10 9.47
N LYS A 40 -5.49 -9.31 8.92
CA LYS A 40 -6.69 -10.18 8.82
C LYS A 40 -7.35 -10.42 10.17
N ALA A 41 -6.55 -10.79 11.17
CA ALA A 41 -7.04 -11.05 12.52
C ALA A 41 -7.68 -9.80 13.15
N LEU A 42 -7.07 -8.64 12.94
CA LEU A 42 -7.57 -7.35 13.40
C LEU A 42 -8.89 -6.94 12.75
N LEU A 43 -9.04 -7.18 11.45
CA LEU A 43 -10.25 -6.87 10.69
C LEU A 43 -11.36 -7.92 10.88
N GLY A 44 -11.00 -9.16 11.22
CA GLY A 44 -11.90 -10.31 11.23
C GLY A 44 -12.35 -10.76 9.83
N LYS A 45 -11.64 -10.30 8.79
CA LYS A 45 -11.92 -10.55 7.36
C LYS A 45 -10.62 -10.42 6.56
N ASN A 46 -10.61 -10.94 5.34
CA ASN A 46 -9.47 -10.88 4.41
C ASN A 46 -9.61 -9.81 3.32
N THR A 47 -10.60 -8.94 3.43
CA THR A 47 -10.79 -7.83 2.50
C THR A 47 -11.12 -6.53 3.23
N CYS A 48 -10.75 -5.42 2.62
CA CYS A 48 -11.20 -4.09 3.03
C CYS A 48 -11.41 -3.21 1.80
N THR A 49 -11.96 -2.01 2.00
CA THR A 49 -12.12 -1.02 0.93
C THR A 49 -11.14 0.11 1.18
N ILE A 50 -10.34 0.43 0.17
CA ILE A 50 -9.46 1.60 0.13
C ILE A 50 -10.15 2.64 -0.74
N CYS A 51 -10.33 3.85 -0.21
CA CYS A 51 -10.84 4.99 -0.95
C CYS A 51 -9.66 5.78 -1.51
N TYR A 52 -9.56 5.86 -2.84
CA TYR A 52 -8.70 6.79 -3.55
C TYR A 52 -9.58 7.97 -4.00
N ASP A 53 -9.54 9.07 -3.26
CA ASP A 53 -10.36 10.25 -3.51
C ASP A 53 -9.82 11.12 -4.65
N LEU A 54 -8.52 11.00 -4.94
CA LEU A 54 -7.83 11.63 -6.06
C LEU A 54 -7.23 10.58 -7.00
N GLY A 55 -7.17 10.91 -8.30
CA GLY A 55 -6.43 10.15 -9.30
C GLY A 55 -4.97 10.59 -9.42
N ALA A 56 -4.24 9.99 -10.35
CA ALA A 56 -2.79 10.12 -10.55
C ALA A 56 -1.93 9.69 -9.34
N TRP A 57 -2.47 8.80 -8.49
CA TRP A 57 -1.69 8.15 -7.43
C TRP A 57 -0.72 7.11 -8.01
N VAL A 58 0.26 6.70 -7.19
CA VAL A 58 1.45 5.98 -7.66
C VAL A 58 1.30 4.47 -7.56
N LEU A 59 1.45 3.79 -8.69
CA LEU A 59 1.62 2.34 -8.72
C LEU A 59 3.08 1.99 -8.47
N ILE A 60 3.31 0.94 -7.68
CA ILE A 60 4.65 0.43 -7.39
C ILE A 60 4.80 -1.01 -7.86
N LYS A 61 6.05 -1.41 -8.06
CA LYS A 61 6.47 -2.78 -8.28
C LYS A 61 7.41 -3.20 -7.17
N VAL A 62 7.24 -4.44 -6.69
CA VAL A 62 8.23 -5.10 -5.83
C VAL A 62 9.36 -5.64 -6.69
N GLU A 63 10.58 -5.21 -6.42
CA GLU A 63 11.78 -5.66 -7.15
C GLU A 63 12.38 -6.93 -6.56
N ASP A 64 12.33 -7.08 -5.23
CA ASP A 64 12.83 -8.28 -4.53
C ASP A 64 11.78 -8.84 -3.56
N PRO A 65 10.94 -9.80 -4.01
CA PRO A 65 9.93 -10.44 -3.18
C PRO A 65 10.48 -11.23 -1.98
N SER A 66 11.80 -11.47 -1.91
CA SER A 66 12.43 -12.10 -0.75
C SER A 66 12.74 -11.10 0.38
N LYS A 67 12.72 -9.80 0.07
CA LYS A 67 13.03 -8.72 1.02
C LYS A 67 11.82 -7.83 1.35
N VAL A 68 10.79 -7.88 0.51
CA VAL A 68 9.60 -7.06 0.64
C VAL A 68 8.40 -7.95 0.89
N GLN A 69 7.72 -7.69 1.99
CA GLN A 69 6.44 -8.28 2.31
C GLN A 69 5.33 -7.43 1.68
N VAL A 70 4.39 -8.09 1.02
CA VAL A 70 3.19 -7.44 0.46
C VAL A 70 2.01 -7.79 1.36
N ASP A 71 1.45 -6.78 1.99
CA ASP A 71 0.38 -6.95 2.97
C ASP A 71 -1.00 -6.79 2.36
N VAL A 72 -1.11 -6.00 1.28
CA VAL A 72 -2.36 -5.72 0.58
C VAL A 72 -2.12 -5.69 -0.92
N ILE A 73 -3.00 -6.38 -1.65
CA ILE A 73 -3.07 -6.35 -3.12
C ILE A 73 -4.48 -5.99 -3.59
N GLY A 74 -4.60 -5.49 -4.81
CA GLY A 74 -5.89 -5.31 -5.48
C GLY A 74 -5.74 -5.04 -6.95
N ASP A 75 -6.89 -4.88 -7.62
CA ASP A 75 -6.97 -4.69 -9.06
C ASP A 75 -7.41 -3.24 -9.38
N PRO A 76 -6.54 -2.23 -9.19
CA PRO A 76 -6.91 -0.84 -9.41
C PRO A 76 -7.22 -0.55 -10.88
N ASN A 77 -8.22 0.31 -11.08
CA ASN A 77 -8.39 1.03 -12.35
C ASN A 77 -7.30 2.10 -12.47
N THR A 78 -6.68 2.17 -13.64
CA THR A 78 -5.74 3.22 -14.05
C THR A 78 -6.25 3.87 -15.32
N TYR A 79 -5.71 5.03 -15.68
CA TYR A 79 -6.01 5.69 -16.94
C TYR A 79 -5.65 4.86 -18.19
N GLU A 80 -4.89 3.77 -18.03
CA GLU A 80 -4.50 2.84 -19.09
C GLU A 80 -5.22 1.48 -19.01
N GLY A 81 -6.06 1.26 -18.00
CA GLY A 81 -6.80 0.02 -17.77
C GLY A 81 -6.62 -0.56 -16.37
N ILE A 82 -7.11 -1.77 -16.14
CA ILE A 82 -6.99 -2.46 -14.85
C ILE A 82 -5.60 -3.10 -14.75
N VAL A 83 -4.95 -2.93 -13.61
CA VAL A 83 -3.70 -3.61 -13.26
C VAL A 83 -4.00 -4.69 -12.22
N GLU A 84 -3.89 -5.96 -12.59
CA GLU A 84 -4.22 -7.09 -11.69
C GLU A 84 -3.15 -7.32 -10.62
N ASP A 85 -3.57 -7.76 -9.43
CA ASP A 85 -2.72 -8.16 -8.30
C ASP A 85 -1.66 -7.11 -7.91
N SER A 86 -1.97 -5.82 -8.08
CA SER A 86 -1.04 -4.73 -7.78
C SER A 86 -0.75 -4.65 -6.27
N PRO A 87 0.51 -4.52 -5.84
CA PRO A 87 0.83 -4.26 -4.44
C PRO A 87 0.40 -2.84 -4.03
N LEU A 88 -0.39 -2.73 -2.97
CA LEU A 88 -0.97 -1.47 -2.48
C LEU A 88 -0.47 -1.09 -1.08
N LEU A 89 0.02 -2.09 -0.33
CA LEU A 89 0.71 -1.91 0.94
C LEU A 89 1.86 -2.90 1.03
N VAL A 90 3.05 -2.38 1.30
CA VAL A 90 4.26 -3.19 1.44
C VAL A 90 5.07 -2.77 2.65
N GLU A 91 5.82 -3.72 3.20
CA GLU A 91 6.79 -3.48 4.24
C GLU A 91 8.12 -4.20 3.98
N PHE A 92 9.21 -3.61 4.46
CA PHE A 92 10.53 -4.25 4.44
C PHE A 92 11.43 -3.70 5.55
N SER A 93 12.32 -4.54 6.05
CA SER A 93 13.31 -4.14 7.06
C SER A 93 14.52 -3.47 6.40
N TYR A 94 15.01 -2.40 7.03
CA TYR A 94 16.26 -1.75 6.66
C TYR A 94 17.02 -1.26 7.90
N GLY A 95 18.24 -1.75 8.09
CA GLY A 95 19.00 -1.50 9.31
C GLY A 95 18.29 -2.08 10.54
N SER A 96 18.06 -1.25 11.56
CA SER A 96 17.33 -1.63 12.78
C SER A 96 15.86 -1.22 12.76
N GLY A 97 15.31 -0.81 11.62
CA GLY A 97 13.94 -0.34 11.49
C GLY A 97 13.21 -0.96 10.30
N SER A 98 11.98 -0.51 10.10
CA SER A 98 11.11 -0.96 9.01
C SER A 98 10.64 0.23 8.18
N VAL A 99 10.53 0.00 6.88
CA VAL A 99 9.88 0.90 5.93
C VAL A 99 8.53 0.28 5.60
N ILE A 100 7.48 1.10 5.71
CA ILE A 100 6.11 0.74 5.32
C ILE A 100 5.71 1.76 4.26
N TYR A 101 5.20 1.29 3.14
CA TYR A 101 4.72 2.12 2.04
C TYR A 101 3.28 1.75 1.65
N THR A 102 2.46 2.77 1.40
CA THR A 102 1.11 2.64 0.85
C THR A 102 0.96 3.41 -0.45
N THR A 103 0.20 2.88 -1.41
CA THR A 103 -0.16 3.61 -2.64
C THR A 103 -1.27 4.64 -2.45
N PHE A 104 -1.92 4.62 -1.27
CA PHE A 104 -3.01 5.51 -0.90
C PHE A 104 -2.58 6.44 0.23
N HIS A 105 -3.13 7.66 0.23
CA HIS A 105 -3.04 8.57 1.36
C HIS A 105 -3.96 8.12 2.49
N ASN A 106 -3.54 8.39 3.72
CA ASN A 106 -4.47 8.42 4.84
C ASN A 106 -5.01 9.85 4.96
N GLU A 107 -5.87 10.25 4.04
CA GLU A 107 -6.64 11.50 4.17
C GLU A 107 -7.94 11.24 4.96
N GLU A 108 -8.60 12.30 5.42
CA GLU A 108 -9.48 12.42 6.61
C GLU A 108 -10.73 11.50 6.72
N GLN A 109 -10.85 10.45 5.92
CA GLN A 109 -11.93 9.47 5.97
C GLN A 109 -11.48 8.16 6.59
N VAL A 110 -11.12 8.24 7.88
CA VAL A 110 -10.78 7.04 8.63
C VAL A 110 -12.05 6.25 8.92
N THR A 111 -12.40 5.32 8.02
CA THR A 111 -13.33 4.26 8.38
C THR A 111 -12.77 3.56 9.63
N PRO A 112 -13.64 3.02 10.53
CA PRO A 112 -13.16 2.35 11.74
C PRO A 112 -12.12 1.24 11.48
N ASP A 113 -12.16 0.63 10.30
CA ASP A 113 -11.20 -0.38 9.84
C ASP A 113 -9.87 0.23 9.39
N GLY A 114 -9.89 1.31 8.59
CA GLY A 114 -8.67 2.04 8.21
C GLY A 114 -7.88 2.53 9.43
N LEU A 115 -8.57 3.00 10.48
CA LEU A 115 -7.93 3.47 11.71
C LEU A 115 -7.21 2.33 12.43
N LYS A 116 -7.77 1.12 12.41
CA LYS A 116 -7.18 -0.06 13.05
C LYS A 116 -5.92 -0.50 12.30
N ILE A 117 -5.96 -0.53 10.96
CA ILE A 117 -4.81 -0.87 10.12
C ILE A 117 -3.66 0.10 10.36
N ILE A 118 -3.93 1.41 10.30
CA ILE A 118 -2.91 2.44 10.54
C ILE A 118 -2.38 2.40 11.97
N LYS A 119 -3.25 2.17 12.98
CA LYS A 119 -2.80 1.99 14.36
C LYS A 119 -1.90 0.76 14.50
N HIS A 120 -2.22 -0.36 13.85
CA HIS A 120 -1.36 -1.53 13.87
C HIS A 120 0.00 -1.25 13.24
N LEU A 121 0.04 -0.68 12.03
CA LEU A 121 1.27 -0.34 11.32
C LEU A 121 2.15 0.67 12.06
N VAL A 122 1.55 1.57 12.85
CA VAL A 122 2.29 2.58 13.64
C VAL A 122 2.70 2.06 15.02
N PHE A 123 1.95 1.14 15.64
CA PHE A 123 2.23 0.61 16.98
C PHE A 123 2.92 -0.76 17.01
N SER A 124 3.14 -1.40 15.85
CA SER A 124 3.98 -2.60 15.72
C SER A 124 5.48 -2.28 15.54
N LEU A 125 5.86 -0.99 15.57
CA LEU A 125 7.25 -0.49 15.54
C LEU A 125 7.89 -0.43 16.92
#